data_AF-A0AAV5G8K7-F1
#
_entry.id   AF-A0AAV5G8K7-F1
#
_cell.length_a   1.000
_cell.length_b   1.000
_cell.length_c   1.000
_cell.angle_alpha   90.00
_cell.angle_beta   90.00
_cell.angle_gamma   90.00
#
_symmetry.space_group_name_H-M   'P 1'
#
loop_
_entity.id
_entity.type
_entity.pdbx_description
1 polymer ?
#
loop_
_entity_poly.entity_id
_entity_poly.type
_entity_poly.pdbx_seq_one_letter_code
_entity_poly.pdbx_strand_id
1 'polypeptide(L)'
;MQFHHNGYVSEDPRVLPAEGYGVDRETELPDEMDVLIVGSGPAGMIAAAQLSMFPNVNTRIIERRPHRLELGQADGIQSRSVETFQAFGFATEITDEAYEIVEMSFWNKDPENPDNIVRGARPLDDEFGISEFPHLIVNQARVLDYFARFAQQGPARITPDFGWSFIGLEVEDEGEYPVAVTVEDTDGNQRVIHAKYVVGCDGAHSAVRKSIGRKMAGDKANHAWGVADVVVETDFPDWRTKAAIHSKAGSALHIPREGGYLSRMYIDLGEVPEDDNHNVRKTSVETVIKKANEIYAPYKIDVKEVAWHSVYEVGHRLVDAFHDVDDTPRVFLTGDACHTHSAKAGQGMNVSIQDGFNIAWKLGHVLDGRAPEELLCTYHGERQPAAQNLINFDREWSTLMATPVEELEDPEAVEKYYVDAEEFAAGMLTEYAPNLIVAENKHQDLATGFPVGKRFKSHVATRRADARTLHLGHEHFADGRYRIYVFADPTAPTPEDQSSPVVRWSDAVRETIAKYTPADADENALFDIKVIYQQHHHTYEHGDAPRIFRPLNGKYQITNWENVWNTAQDNDIYEARGISRDGAVVIVRPDQYVGAVLPLDKPELVDEYFANNLIAR
;
A
#
# COMPACT_ATOMS: atom_id res chain seq x y z
N MET A 1 -13.35 12.68 9.15
CA MET A 1 -12.19 13.50 9.55
C MET A 1 -12.59 14.44 10.68
N GLN A 2 -11.71 14.67 11.65
CA GLN A 2 -11.93 15.59 12.76
C GLN A 2 -11.02 16.81 12.61
N PHE A 3 -11.56 18.01 12.83
CA PHE A 3 -10.83 19.27 12.85
C PHE A 3 -11.54 20.24 13.83
N HIS A 4 -11.00 21.44 14.00
CA HIS A 4 -11.42 22.45 14.99
C HIS A 4 -11.03 22.23 16.46
N HIS A 5 -10.39 21.11 16.81
CA HIS A 5 -9.95 20.86 18.19
C HIS A 5 -8.90 21.87 18.69
N ASN A 6 -8.25 22.60 17.78
CA ASN A 6 -7.35 23.72 18.07
C ASN A 6 -7.94 25.11 17.77
N GLY A 7 -9.23 25.21 17.45
CA GLY A 7 -9.91 26.46 17.07
C GLY A 7 -10.60 26.37 15.71
N TYR A 8 -11.48 27.32 15.41
CA TYR A 8 -12.22 27.33 14.14
C TYR A 8 -11.27 27.40 12.92
N VAL A 9 -11.59 26.62 11.88
CA VAL A 9 -10.82 26.51 10.63
C VAL A 9 -11.79 26.81 9.47
N SER A 10 -11.58 27.89 8.73
CA SER A 10 -12.43 28.24 7.59
C SER A 10 -11.93 27.73 6.24
N GLU A 11 -10.69 27.27 6.19
CA GLU A 11 -10.00 26.79 4.98
C GLU A 11 -10.13 25.27 4.82
N ASP A 12 -9.50 24.68 3.80
CA ASP A 12 -9.51 23.23 3.60
C ASP A 12 -8.84 22.52 4.80
N PRO A 13 -9.59 21.74 5.60
CA PRO A 13 -9.05 21.09 6.80
C PRO A 13 -8.03 19.99 6.48
N ARG A 14 -7.84 19.63 5.20
CA ARG A 14 -6.78 18.70 4.76
C ARG A 14 -5.40 19.36 4.77
N VAL A 15 -5.33 20.68 4.73
CA VAL A 15 -4.07 21.42 4.92
C VAL A 15 -3.79 21.49 6.42
N LEU A 16 -3.02 20.52 6.93
CA LEU A 16 -2.65 20.45 8.34
C LEU A 16 -1.72 21.62 8.69
N PRO A 17 -1.68 22.14 9.93
CA PRO A 17 -0.71 23.15 10.33
C PRO A 17 0.74 22.70 10.05
N ALA A 18 1.59 23.64 9.63
CA ALA A 18 3.02 23.34 9.46
C ALA A 18 3.69 23.22 10.83
N GLU A 19 4.55 22.21 10.99
CA GLU A 19 5.26 21.91 12.24
C GLU A 19 6.69 21.48 11.95
N GLY A 20 7.59 21.58 12.94
CA GLY A 20 9.00 21.18 12.81
C GLY A 20 9.67 21.75 11.56
N TYR A 21 10.30 20.88 10.76
CA TYR A 21 10.95 21.26 9.49
C TYR A 21 9.98 21.81 8.43
N GLY A 22 8.67 21.69 8.61
CA GLY A 22 7.67 22.25 7.72
C GLY A 22 7.39 23.74 7.90
N VAL A 23 7.74 24.34 9.05
CA VAL A 23 7.45 25.77 9.34
C VAL A 23 8.26 26.68 8.43
N ASP A 24 9.57 26.44 8.35
CA ASP A 24 10.54 27.21 7.57
C ASP A 24 11.33 26.26 6.64
N ARG A 25 10.61 25.42 5.88
CA ARG A 25 11.23 24.40 5.03
C ARG A 25 12.10 25.03 3.95
N GLU A 26 13.37 24.62 3.89
CA GLU A 26 14.30 25.07 2.87
C GLU A 26 13.89 24.64 1.46
N THR A 27 13.95 25.58 0.51
CA THR A 27 13.64 25.33 -0.90
C THR A 27 14.77 24.62 -1.64
N GLU A 28 16.02 24.87 -1.23
CA GLU A 28 17.18 24.19 -1.79
C GLU A 28 17.41 22.86 -1.07
N LEU A 29 18.05 21.90 -1.75
CA LEU A 29 18.45 20.64 -1.14
C LEU A 29 19.57 20.91 -0.11
N PRO A 30 19.42 20.53 1.18
CA PRO A 30 20.38 20.85 2.22
C PRO A 30 21.58 19.92 2.13
N ASP A 31 22.67 20.27 2.81
CA ASP A 31 23.86 19.42 2.87
C ASP A 31 23.72 18.28 3.91
N GLU A 32 22.78 18.37 4.86
CA GLU A 32 22.49 17.36 5.89
C GLU A 32 20.98 17.13 6.05
N MET A 33 20.57 15.87 6.25
CA MET A 33 19.16 15.49 6.48
C MET A 33 19.01 14.17 7.23
N ASP A 34 17.86 13.92 7.84
CA ASP A 34 17.63 12.66 8.53
C ASP A 34 17.35 11.52 7.55
N VAL A 35 16.50 11.76 6.55
CA VAL A 35 16.14 10.77 5.52
C VAL A 35 16.27 11.36 4.12
N LEU A 36 17.05 10.71 3.26
CA LEU A 36 17.06 10.97 1.82
C LEU A 36 16.33 9.84 1.08
N ILE A 37 15.22 10.17 0.44
CA ILE A 37 14.52 9.28 -0.50
C ILE A 37 15.05 9.53 -1.90
N VAL A 38 15.45 8.48 -2.60
CA VAL A 38 15.99 8.58 -3.97
C VAL A 38 14.98 8.02 -4.96
N GLY A 39 14.28 8.92 -5.67
CA GLY A 39 13.30 8.60 -6.71
C GLY A 39 11.86 8.86 -6.28
N SER A 40 11.10 9.60 -7.11
CA SER A 40 9.70 9.95 -6.86
C SER A 40 8.72 8.98 -7.54
N GLY A 41 9.05 7.68 -7.53
CA GLY A 41 8.14 6.61 -7.93
C GLY A 41 7.11 6.29 -6.84
N PRO A 42 6.26 5.26 -7.02
CA PRO A 42 5.21 4.92 -6.06
C PRO A 42 5.73 4.65 -4.65
N ALA A 43 6.83 3.90 -4.52
CA ALA A 43 7.46 3.62 -3.23
C ALA A 43 7.99 4.88 -2.54
N GLY A 44 8.67 5.76 -3.29
CA GLY A 44 9.24 6.98 -2.74
C GLY A 44 8.19 8.02 -2.37
N MET A 45 7.15 8.17 -3.18
CA MET A 45 6.08 9.15 -2.91
C MET A 45 5.22 8.79 -1.71
N ILE A 46 4.86 7.51 -1.52
CA ILE A 46 4.16 7.11 -0.29
C ILE A 46 5.07 7.21 0.95
N ALA A 47 6.37 6.90 0.81
CA ALA A 47 7.31 7.07 1.91
C ALA A 47 7.43 8.54 2.32
N ALA A 48 7.53 9.46 1.35
CA ALA A 48 7.49 10.91 1.59
C ALA A 48 6.16 11.36 2.20
N ALA A 49 5.03 10.85 1.72
CA ALA A 49 3.72 11.16 2.27
C ALA A 49 3.60 10.71 3.74
N GLN A 50 4.04 9.48 4.07
CA GLN A 50 4.02 9.00 5.45
C GLN A 50 4.99 9.78 6.35
N LEU A 51 6.22 10.05 5.89
CA LEU A 51 7.21 10.82 6.64
C LEU A 51 6.79 12.28 6.84
N SER A 52 5.87 12.80 6.02
CA SER A 52 5.34 14.15 6.20
C SER A 52 4.57 14.35 7.52
N MET A 53 4.11 13.26 8.12
CA MET A 53 3.45 13.22 9.43
C MET A 53 4.43 13.19 10.61
N PHE A 54 5.74 13.19 10.34
CA PHE A 54 6.81 13.26 11.34
C PHE A 54 7.60 14.57 11.16
N PRO A 55 7.02 15.72 11.56
CA PRO A 55 7.60 17.04 11.29
C PRO A 55 8.99 17.29 11.90
N ASN A 56 9.39 16.51 12.91
CA ASN A 56 10.72 16.59 13.52
C ASN A 56 11.80 15.81 12.76
N VAL A 57 11.44 15.13 11.67
CA VAL A 57 12.36 14.34 10.84
C VAL A 57 12.61 15.09 9.53
N ASN A 58 13.85 15.55 9.31
CA ASN A 58 14.24 16.23 8.07
C ASN A 58 14.30 15.23 6.92
N THR A 59 13.17 15.06 6.22
CA THR A 59 13.06 14.17 5.06
C THR A 59 13.15 14.96 3.76
N ARG A 60 14.03 14.54 2.84
CA ARG A 60 14.11 15.03 1.45
C ARG A 60 13.83 13.90 0.47
N ILE A 61 13.34 14.25 -0.71
CA ILE A 61 13.13 13.31 -1.82
C ILE A 61 13.67 13.90 -3.11
N ILE A 62 14.68 13.26 -3.68
CA ILE A 62 15.29 13.70 -4.95
C ILE A 62 14.73 12.92 -6.13
N GLU A 63 14.62 13.57 -7.27
CA GLU A 63 14.18 12.97 -8.53
C GLU A 63 14.99 13.51 -9.70
N ARG A 64 15.52 12.62 -10.53
CA ARG A 64 16.35 12.98 -11.69
C ARG A 64 15.58 13.72 -12.79
N ARG A 65 14.28 13.43 -12.93
CA ARG A 65 13.44 14.16 -13.90
C ARG A 65 13.40 15.63 -13.49
N PRO A 66 13.46 16.57 -14.45
CA PRO A 66 13.41 18.00 -14.14
C PRO A 66 12.00 18.47 -13.73
N HIS A 67 10.98 17.59 -13.84
CA HIS A 67 9.60 17.90 -13.52
C HIS A 67 8.81 16.62 -13.14
N ARG A 68 7.61 16.85 -12.63
CA ARG A 68 6.57 15.83 -12.37
C ARG A 68 6.40 14.88 -13.57
N LEU A 69 6.18 13.60 -13.28
CA LEU A 69 5.76 12.60 -14.27
C LEU A 69 4.38 12.91 -14.84
N GLU A 70 4.25 12.98 -16.17
CA GLU A 70 2.95 13.22 -16.80
C GLU A 70 2.17 11.94 -17.08
N LEU A 71 2.85 10.92 -17.63
CA LEU A 71 2.25 9.65 -18.00
C LEU A 71 3.11 8.51 -17.48
N GLY A 72 2.50 7.66 -16.64
CA GLY A 72 3.17 6.55 -15.97
C GLY A 72 3.06 5.21 -16.71
N GLN A 73 3.85 4.27 -16.22
CA GLN A 73 3.98 2.94 -16.80
C GLN A 73 2.99 1.95 -16.20
N ALA A 74 2.58 2.15 -14.95
CA ALA A 74 1.59 1.35 -14.25
C ALA A 74 0.22 2.03 -14.24
N ASP A 75 -0.83 1.22 -14.10
CA ASP A 75 -2.22 1.68 -14.04
C ASP A 75 -3.12 0.86 -13.11
N GLY A 76 -2.84 -0.44 -12.95
CA GLY A 76 -3.52 -1.33 -11.99
C GLY A 76 -3.36 -0.93 -10.52
N ILE A 77 -4.49 -0.71 -9.84
CA ILE A 77 -4.58 -0.46 -8.39
C ILE A 77 -5.42 -1.56 -7.75
N GLN A 78 -4.77 -2.43 -6.99
CA GLN A 78 -5.42 -3.50 -6.25
C GLN A 78 -6.15 -2.94 -5.02
N SER A 79 -7.19 -3.65 -4.58
CA SER A 79 -8.03 -3.21 -3.47
C SER A 79 -7.25 -2.93 -2.19
N ARG A 80 -6.19 -3.69 -1.88
CA ARG A 80 -5.27 -3.39 -0.74
C ARG A 80 -4.62 -2.01 -0.85
N SER A 81 -4.27 -1.57 -2.05
CA SER A 81 -3.73 -0.22 -2.27
C SER A 81 -4.80 0.85 -2.07
N VAL A 82 -6.05 0.58 -2.44
CA VAL A 82 -7.17 1.51 -2.19
C VAL A 82 -7.46 1.63 -0.69
N GLU A 83 -7.40 0.54 0.08
CA GLU A 83 -7.41 0.59 1.56
C GLU A 83 -6.28 1.46 2.12
N THR A 84 -5.12 1.44 1.47
CA THR A 84 -4.00 2.31 1.83
C THR A 84 -4.33 3.76 1.49
N PHE A 85 -4.88 4.05 0.31
CA PHE A 85 -5.32 5.39 -0.09
C PHE A 85 -6.39 5.96 0.84
N GLN A 86 -7.21 5.10 1.45
CA GLN A 86 -8.17 5.49 2.48
C GLN A 86 -7.46 6.01 3.73
N ALA A 87 -6.35 5.39 4.15
CA ALA A 87 -5.54 5.89 5.27
C ALA A 87 -4.94 7.27 5.00
N PHE A 88 -4.63 7.57 3.73
CA PHE A 88 -4.18 8.89 3.27
C PHE A 88 -5.35 9.84 2.90
N GLY A 89 -6.60 9.40 3.05
CA GLY A 89 -7.79 10.24 2.93
C GLY A 89 -8.20 10.61 1.50
N PHE A 90 -7.69 9.93 0.47
CA PHE A 90 -8.01 10.24 -0.93
C PHE A 90 -8.63 9.08 -1.72
N ALA A 91 -8.94 7.94 -1.10
CA ALA A 91 -9.55 6.79 -1.77
C ALA A 91 -10.81 7.17 -2.57
N THR A 92 -11.73 7.95 -2.00
CA THR A 92 -12.94 8.38 -2.72
C THR A 92 -12.61 9.23 -3.96
N GLU A 93 -11.69 10.20 -3.83
CA GLU A 93 -11.33 11.09 -4.94
C GLU A 93 -10.71 10.33 -6.12
N ILE A 94 -9.85 9.34 -5.83
CA ILE A 94 -9.23 8.55 -6.88
C ILE A 94 -10.18 7.51 -7.48
N THR A 95 -11.11 6.95 -6.70
CA THR A 95 -12.17 6.08 -7.22
C THR A 95 -13.07 6.83 -8.21
N ASP A 96 -13.45 8.07 -7.91
CA ASP A 96 -14.26 8.91 -8.81
C ASP A 96 -13.55 9.24 -10.14
N GLU A 97 -12.21 9.26 -10.13
CA GLU A 97 -11.38 9.52 -11.30
C GLU A 97 -11.08 8.26 -12.14
N ALA A 98 -10.90 7.11 -11.47
CA ALA A 98 -10.43 5.87 -12.05
C ALA A 98 -11.51 5.13 -12.86
N TYR A 99 -11.08 4.13 -13.63
CA TYR A 99 -11.96 3.07 -14.11
C TYR A 99 -12.02 1.94 -13.09
N GLU A 100 -13.23 1.53 -12.71
CA GLU A 100 -13.46 0.38 -11.83
C GLU A 100 -13.59 -0.91 -12.64
N ILE A 101 -12.82 -1.94 -12.29
CA ILE A 101 -12.98 -3.28 -12.84
C ILE A 101 -14.03 -4.01 -12.01
N VAL A 102 -15.15 -4.34 -12.67
CA VAL A 102 -16.26 -5.11 -12.06
C VAL A 102 -16.31 -6.54 -12.58
N GLU A 103 -15.94 -6.72 -13.85
CA GLU A 103 -15.98 -8.01 -14.55
C GLU A 103 -14.74 -8.13 -15.45
N MET A 104 -14.29 -9.37 -15.67
CA MET A 104 -13.27 -9.70 -16.66
C MET A 104 -13.84 -10.65 -17.70
N SER A 105 -13.71 -10.33 -18.99
CA SER A 105 -14.15 -11.19 -20.09
C SER A 105 -13.02 -12.07 -20.60
N PHE A 106 -13.31 -13.35 -20.84
CA PHE A 106 -12.37 -14.29 -21.46
C PHE A 106 -12.85 -14.61 -22.88
N TRP A 107 -12.01 -14.30 -23.86
CA TRP A 107 -12.27 -14.51 -25.29
C TRP A 107 -11.32 -15.56 -25.84
N ASN A 108 -11.88 -16.56 -26.51
CA ASN A 108 -11.13 -17.68 -27.07
C ASN A 108 -11.41 -17.80 -28.57
N LYS A 109 -10.65 -18.66 -29.27
CA LYS A 109 -10.93 -19.02 -30.66
C LYS A 109 -12.35 -19.57 -30.79
N ASP A 110 -13.07 -19.10 -31.79
CA ASP A 110 -14.39 -19.65 -32.13
C ASP A 110 -14.23 -21.10 -32.64
N PRO A 111 -14.85 -22.10 -31.98
CA PRO A 111 -14.77 -23.49 -32.41
C PRO A 111 -15.30 -23.72 -33.84
N GLU A 112 -16.25 -22.90 -34.30
CA GLU A 112 -16.86 -23.02 -35.63
C GLU A 112 -16.07 -22.25 -36.71
N ASN A 113 -15.34 -21.21 -36.31
CA ASN A 113 -14.44 -20.46 -37.20
C ASN A 113 -13.18 -19.98 -36.47
N PRO A 114 -12.10 -20.79 -36.41
CA PRO A 114 -10.90 -20.49 -35.62
C PRO A 114 -10.10 -19.23 -36.02
N ASP A 115 -10.45 -18.57 -37.13
CA ASP A 115 -9.92 -17.25 -37.49
C ASP A 115 -10.62 -16.10 -36.73
N ASN A 116 -11.72 -16.39 -36.03
CA ASN A 116 -12.48 -15.46 -35.20
C ASN A 116 -12.29 -15.76 -33.70
N ILE A 117 -12.61 -14.78 -32.85
CA ILE A 117 -12.78 -14.97 -31.40
C ILE A 117 -14.25 -14.94 -30.97
N VAL A 118 -14.57 -15.65 -29.90
CA VAL A 118 -15.87 -15.65 -29.21
C VAL A 118 -15.69 -15.54 -27.70
N ARG A 119 -16.60 -14.85 -27.02
CA ARG A 119 -16.59 -14.74 -25.55
C ARG A 119 -16.98 -16.08 -24.93
N GLY A 120 -16.09 -16.63 -24.10
CA GLY A 120 -16.33 -17.86 -23.34
C GLY A 120 -16.96 -17.58 -21.97
N ALA A 121 -16.37 -16.66 -21.20
CA ALA A 121 -16.76 -16.39 -19.83
C ALA A 121 -16.70 -14.91 -19.46
N ARG A 122 -17.37 -14.57 -18.37
CA ARG A 122 -17.33 -13.23 -17.75
C ARG A 122 -17.59 -13.29 -16.24
N PRO A 123 -16.64 -13.77 -15.43
CA PRO A 123 -16.75 -13.71 -13.97
C PRO A 123 -16.66 -12.26 -13.44
N LEU A 124 -17.15 -12.10 -12.22
CA LEU A 124 -16.93 -10.89 -11.41
C LEU A 124 -15.45 -10.77 -11.04
N ASP A 125 -14.98 -9.55 -10.84
CA ASP A 125 -13.59 -9.28 -10.39
C ASP A 125 -13.39 -9.55 -8.89
N ASP A 126 -14.42 -9.28 -8.09
CA ASP A 126 -14.48 -9.57 -6.66
C ASP A 126 -15.73 -10.42 -6.37
N GLU A 127 -15.66 -11.73 -6.64
CA GLU A 127 -16.82 -12.64 -6.49
C GLU A 127 -17.15 -12.87 -5.00
N PHE A 128 -16.14 -12.83 -4.13
CA PHE A 128 -16.27 -13.19 -2.72
C PHE A 128 -16.44 -11.99 -1.78
N GLY A 129 -16.45 -10.76 -2.29
CA GLY A 129 -16.52 -9.54 -1.49
C GLY A 129 -15.32 -9.44 -0.54
N ILE A 130 -14.12 -9.70 -1.05
CA ILE A 130 -12.86 -9.78 -0.28
C ILE A 130 -12.56 -8.44 0.39
N SER A 131 -12.88 -7.34 -0.30
CA SER A 131 -12.57 -5.98 0.08
C SER A 131 -13.81 -5.09 0.00
N GLU A 132 -13.90 -4.08 0.87
CA GLU A 132 -14.88 -3.01 0.71
C GLU A 132 -14.49 -1.98 -0.37
N PHE A 133 -13.29 -2.10 -0.93
CA PHE A 133 -12.78 -1.23 -1.98
C PHE A 133 -12.63 -1.97 -3.32
N PRO A 134 -12.94 -1.29 -4.44
CA PRO A 134 -12.85 -1.86 -5.78
C PRO A 134 -11.41 -2.00 -6.27
N HIS A 135 -11.24 -2.79 -7.32
CA HIS A 135 -10.05 -2.80 -8.17
C HIS A 135 -10.14 -1.67 -9.20
N LEU A 136 -9.13 -0.78 -9.20
CA LEU A 136 -9.14 0.43 -10.04
C LEU A 136 -8.06 0.41 -11.11
N ILE A 137 -8.30 1.18 -12.15
CA ILE A 137 -7.36 1.47 -13.23
C ILE A 137 -7.26 2.98 -13.42
N VAL A 138 -6.07 3.53 -13.21
CA VAL A 138 -5.80 4.97 -13.36
C VAL A 138 -4.32 5.21 -13.67
N ASN A 139 -3.98 6.22 -14.46
CA ASN A 139 -2.59 6.61 -14.70
C ASN A 139 -1.81 6.76 -13.37
N GLN A 140 -0.72 6.01 -13.23
CA GLN A 140 0.20 6.07 -12.09
C GLN A 140 0.56 7.51 -11.68
N ALA A 141 0.73 8.43 -12.63
CA ALA A 141 1.06 9.83 -12.33
C ALA A 141 0.02 10.49 -11.39
N ARG A 142 -1.24 10.07 -11.46
CA ARG A 142 -2.33 10.59 -10.62
C ARG A 142 -2.22 10.08 -9.18
N VAL A 143 -1.90 8.80 -8.99
CA VAL A 143 -1.58 8.24 -7.66
C VAL A 143 -0.43 9.04 -7.01
N LEU A 144 0.63 9.32 -7.78
CA LEU A 144 1.76 10.12 -7.30
C LEU A 144 1.34 11.55 -6.90
N ASP A 145 0.39 12.16 -7.61
CA ASP A 145 -0.13 13.49 -7.27
C ASP A 145 -0.90 13.51 -5.96
N TYR A 146 -1.71 12.47 -5.70
CA TYR A 146 -2.43 12.37 -4.44
C TYR A 146 -1.47 12.23 -3.25
N PHE A 147 -0.42 11.40 -3.39
CA PHE A 147 0.63 11.32 -2.37
C PHE A 147 1.45 12.61 -2.25
N ALA A 148 1.78 13.28 -3.36
CA ALA A 148 2.49 14.56 -3.35
C ALA A 148 1.66 15.64 -2.65
N ARG A 149 0.36 15.70 -2.94
CA ARG A 149 -0.59 16.60 -2.28
C ARG A 149 -0.64 16.32 -0.79
N PHE A 150 -0.76 15.06 -0.38
CA PHE A 150 -0.74 14.69 1.03
C PHE A 150 0.58 15.13 1.71
N ALA A 151 1.73 14.82 1.10
CA ALA A 151 3.05 15.17 1.64
C ALA A 151 3.24 16.69 1.79
N GLN A 152 2.76 17.46 0.80
CA GLN A 152 2.81 18.91 0.81
C GLN A 152 1.85 19.53 1.82
N GLN A 153 0.67 18.93 2.02
CA GLN A 153 -0.35 19.39 2.96
C GLN A 153 -0.13 18.87 4.39
N GLY A 154 0.73 17.87 4.57
CA GLY A 154 1.15 17.33 5.87
C GLY A 154 2.07 18.28 6.64
N PRO A 155 2.24 18.07 7.96
CA PRO A 155 2.94 19.02 8.83
C PRO A 155 4.36 19.37 8.39
N ALA A 156 5.10 18.41 7.82
CA ALA A 156 6.49 18.61 7.38
C ALA A 156 6.64 19.28 5.98
N ARG A 157 5.55 19.52 5.25
CA ARG A 157 5.52 20.21 3.94
C ARG A 157 6.45 19.61 2.86
N ILE A 158 6.55 18.28 2.78
CA ILE A 158 7.51 17.62 1.90
C ILE A 158 7.08 17.77 0.43
N THR A 159 8.01 18.17 -0.43
CA THR A 159 7.86 18.22 -1.89
C THR A 159 9.12 17.63 -2.56
N PRO A 160 9.03 17.06 -3.78
CA PRO A 160 10.19 16.52 -4.47
C PRO A 160 11.16 17.58 -5.00
N ASP A 161 12.45 17.31 -4.80
CA ASP A 161 13.58 18.02 -5.35
C ASP A 161 13.91 17.45 -6.74
N PHE A 162 13.26 18.02 -7.77
CA PHE A 162 13.46 17.62 -9.17
C PHE A 162 14.81 18.08 -9.72
N GLY A 163 15.28 17.38 -10.75
CA GLY A 163 16.55 17.67 -11.44
C GLY A 163 17.80 17.16 -10.73
N TRP A 164 17.66 16.36 -9.66
CA TRP A 164 18.79 15.80 -8.91
C TRP A 164 18.94 14.31 -9.17
N SER A 165 20.10 13.92 -9.71
CA SER A 165 20.47 12.53 -9.94
C SER A 165 21.33 11.99 -8.81
N PHE A 166 21.01 10.80 -8.31
CA PHE A 166 21.90 10.04 -7.45
C PHE A 166 23.04 9.43 -8.28
N ILE A 167 24.28 9.60 -7.82
CA ILE A 167 25.49 9.07 -8.48
C ILE A 167 26.06 7.87 -7.72
N GLY A 168 26.18 8.00 -6.40
CA GLY A 168 26.75 6.97 -5.53
C GLY A 168 26.60 7.34 -4.06
N LEU A 169 26.90 6.40 -3.18
CA LEU A 169 26.99 6.65 -1.74
C LEU A 169 28.12 5.83 -1.11
N GLU A 170 28.58 6.31 0.03
CA GLU A 170 29.45 5.60 0.97
C GLU A 170 28.83 5.69 2.36
N VAL A 171 28.91 4.61 3.15
CA VAL A 171 28.46 4.60 4.54
C VAL A 171 29.69 4.63 5.42
N GLU A 172 29.82 5.71 6.20
CA GLU A 172 30.92 5.93 7.13
C GLU A 172 30.69 5.18 8.46
N ASP A 173 31.78 4.82 9.13
CA ASP A 173 31.74 4.04 10.38
C ASP A 173 31.25 4.87 11.59
N GLU A 174 31.41 6.19 11.54
CA GLU A 174 31.11 7.12 12.64
C GLU A 174 30.44 8.40 12.10
N GLY A 175 29.70 9.09 12.95
CA GLY A 175 29.07 10.38 12.61
C GLY A 175 27.56 10.39 12.88
N GLU A 176 26.99 11.59 13.01
CA GLU A 176 25.54 11.73 13.16
C GLU A 176 24.81 11.43 11.84
N TYR A 177 25.41 11.80 10.69
CA TYR A 177 24.90 11.59 9.34
C TYR A 177 25.84 10.70 8.52
N PRO A 178 25.94 9.39 8.82
CA PRO A 178 27.00 8.52 8.30
C PRO A 178 26.87 8.19 6.81
N VAL A 179 25.75 8.50 6.14
CA VAL A 179 25.58 8.17 4.71
C VAL A 179 25.94 9.36 3.84
N ALA A 180 27.16 9.35 3.27
CA ALA A 180 27.63 10.35 2.33
C ALA A 180 27.13 10.02 0.91
N VAL A 181 26.26 10.86 0.35
CA VAL A 181 25.61 10.66 -0.95
C VAL A 181 26.10 11.68 -1.96
N THR A 182 26.62 11.21 -3.09
CA THR A 182 26.97 12.07 -4.23
C THR A 182 25.75 12.27 -5.11
N VAL A 183 25.34 13.53 -5.26
CA VAL A 183 24.22 13.97 -6.13
C VAL A 183 24.73 14.88 -7.23
N GLU A 184 24.06 14.85 -8.38
CA GLU A 184 24.37 15.66 -9.56
C GLU A 184 23.13 16.48 -9.97
N ASP A 185 23.28 17.78 -10.18
CA ASP A 185 22.22 18.65 -10.70
C ASP A 185 22.06 18.54 -12.23
N THR A 186 21.12 19.29 -12.80
CA THR A 186 20.89 19.30 -14.25
C THR A 186 22.02 19.91 -15.08
N ASP A 187 22.90 20.69 -14.45
CA ASP A 187 24.06 21.32 -15.08
C ASP A 187 25.31 20.42 -15.03
N GLY A 188 25.21 19.25 -14.38
CA GLY A 188 26.30 18.29 -14.21
C GLY A 188 27.22 18.61 -13.03
N ASN A 189 26.83 19.52 -12.14
CA ASN A 189 27.59 19.81 -10.93
C ASN A 189 27.31 18.74 -9.88
N GLN A 190 28.37 18.11 -9.39
CA GLN A 190 28.28 17.13 -8.32
C GLN A 190 28.58 17.77 -6.96
N ARG A 191 27.84 17.35 -5.94
CA ARG A 191 28.17 17.61 -4.54
C ARG A 191 27.82 16.42 -3.65
N VAL A 192 28.38 16.42 -2.45
CA VAL A 192 28.10 15.41 -1.42
C VAL A 192 27.13 16.00 -0.40
N ILE A 193 26.06 15.25 -0.09
CA ILE A 193 25.13 15.51 1.00
C ILE A 193 25.18 14.35 1.99
N HIS A 194 24.88 14.59 3.26
CA HIS A 194 24.94 13.58 4.31
C HIS A 194 23.55 13.28 4.85
N ALA A 195 23.26 11.99 5.05
CA ALA A 195 21.98 11.54 5.59
C ALA A 195 22.17 10.55 6.76
N LYS A 196 21.20 10.49 7.68
CA LYS A 196 21.15 9.39 8.67
C LYS A 196 20.74 8.08 8.01
N TYR A 197 19.77 8.17 7.09
CA TYR A 197 19.25 7.04 6.33
C TYR A 197 18.99 7.40 4.87
N VAL A 198 19.18 6.43 3.99
CA VAL A 198 18.82 6.54 2.56
C VAL A 198 17.78 5.49 2.21
N VAL A 199 16.73 5.87 1.48
CA VAL A 199 15.72 4.96 0.94
C VAL A 199 15.78 4.99 -0.59
N GLY A 200 16.33 3.93 -1.18
CA GLY A 200 16.41 3.72 -2.62
C GLY A 200 15.06 3.34 -3.21
N CYS A 201 14.45 4.27 -3.95
CA CYS A 201 13.19 4.13 -4.68
C CYS A 201 13.42 4.33 -6.19
N ASP A 202 14.65 4.12 -6.67
CA ASP A 202 15.17 4.52 -7.98
C ASP A 202 15.02 3.45 -9.08
N GLY A 203 14.16 2.46 -8.82
CA GLY A 203 13.63 1.53 -9.82
C GLY A 203 14.57 0.39 -10.23
N ALA A 204 14.20 -0.33 -11.30
CA ALA A 204 14.85 -1.58 -11.72
C ALA A 204 16.37 -1.46 -11.94
N HIS A 205 16.85 -0.28 -12.36
CA HIS A 205 18.26 0.00 -12.61
C HIS A 205 19.00 0.69 -11.45
N SER A 206 18.40 0.64 -10.26
CA SER A 206 18.83 1.30 -9.02
C SER A 206 20.35 1.43 -8.89
N ALA A 207 20.81 2.68 -8.80
CA ALA A 207 22.18 3.03 -8.49
C ALA A 207 22.44 2.92 -6.97
N VAL A 208 21.42 3.17 -6.14
CA VAL A 208 21.49 2.92 -4.69
C VAL A 208 21.80 1.46 -4.42
N ARG A 209 21.05 0.51 -5.01
CA ARG A 209 21.30 -0.94 -4.90
C ARG A 209 22.72 -1.32 -5.26
N LYS A 210 23.23 -0.78 -6.38
CA LYS A 210 24.60 -1.06 -6.84
C LYS A 210 25.65 -0.53 -5.87
N SER A 211 25.41 0.64 -5.28
CA SER A 211 26.33 1.29 -4.34
C SER A 211 26.52 0.48 -3.06
N ILE A 212 25.45 -0.17 -2.58
CA ILE A 212 25.51 -1.06 -1.41
C ILE A 212 25.82 -2.53 -1.77
N GLY A 213 26.26 -2.80 -3.01
CA GLY A 213 26.72 -4.13 -3.43
C GLY A 213 25.64 -5.20 -3.58
N ARG A 214 24.36 -4.85 -3.47
CA ARG A 214 23.22 -5.78 -3.56
C ARG A 214 22.94 -6.18 -4.99
N LYS A 215 22.51 -7.44 -5.18
CA LYS A 215 22.39 -8.07 -6.51
C LYS A 215 21.00 -8.64 -6.72
N MET A 216 20.44 -8.33 -7.88
CA MET A 216 19.23 -8.98 -8.37
C MET A 216 19.56 -10.40 -8.85
N ALA A 217 18.89 -11.39 -8.27
CA ALA A 217 18.88 -12.77 -8.73
C ALA A 217 17.52 -13.09 -9.39
N GLY A 218 17.53 -13.89 -10.45
CA GLY A 218 16.31 -14.30 -11.14
C GLY A 218 16.53 -14.54 -12.63
N ASP A 219 15.46 -15.00 -13.29
CA ASP A 219 15.51 -15.44 -14.68
C ASP A 219 15.48 -14.25 -15.65
N LYS A 220 16.09 -14.44 -16.84
CA LYS A 220 15.96 -13.48 -17.94
C LYS A 220 14.63 -13.70 -18.65
N ALA A 221 14.12 -12.60 -19.21
CA ALA A 221 12.94 -12.60 -20.04
C ALA A 221 13.19 -13.29 -21.37
N ASN A 222 12.41 -14.33 -21.68
CA ASN A 222 12.38 -14.95 -23.01
C ASN A 222 11.05 -14.66 -23.74
N HIS A 223 10.26 -13.67 -23.29
CA HIS A 223 8.95 -13.32 -23.86
C HIS A 223 8.73 -11.80 -23.82
N ALA A 224 8.21 -11.21 -24.90
CA ALA A 224 7.95 -9.78 -25.01
C ALA A 224 6.48 -9.42 -25.27
N TRP A 225 6.07 -8.26 -24.75
CA TRP A 225 4.74 -7.71 -24.90
C TRP A 225 4.83 -6.26 -25.38
N GLY A 226 4.17 -5.96 -26.49
CA GLY A 226 3.93 -4.59 -26.92
C GLY A 226 2.80 -3.98 -26.09
N VAL A 227 2.97 -2.75 -25.61
CA VAL A 227 1.95 -2.06 -24.83
C VAL A 227 1.66 -0.71 -25.45
N ALA A 228 0.38 -0.39 -25.61
CA ALA A 228 -0.05 0.89 -26.14
C ALA A 228 -1.31 1.39 -25.42
N ASP A 229 -1.28 2.66 -25.02
CA ASP A 229 -2.43 3.41 -24.52
C ASP A 229 -3.06 4.14 -25.71
N VAL A 230 -4.28 3.73 -26.07
CA VAL A 230 -4.92 4.11 -27.33
C VAL A 230 -6.32 4.65 -27.13
N VAL A 231 -6.69 5.58 -28.01
CA VAL A 231 -8.08 5.96 -28.27
C VAL A 231 -8.45 5.38 -29.63
N VAL A 232 -9.57 4.67 -29.72
CA VAL A 232 -9.95 3.91 -30.92
C VAL A 232 -11.41 4.11 -31.29
N GLU A 233 -11.73 3.87 -32.55
CA GLU A 233 -13.05 3.47 -33.01
C GLU A 233 -13.06 1.95 -33.17
N THR A 234 -14.04 1.24 -32.60
CA THR A 234 -14.09 -0.22 -32.63
C THR A 234 -15.51 -0.77 -32.51
N ASP A 235 -15.72 -1.96 -33.08
CA ASP A 235 -16.92 -2.78 -32.89
C ASP A 235 -16.71 -3.96 -31.92
N PHE A 236 -15.56 -4.05 -31.24
CA PHE A 236 -15.33 -5.05 -30.19
C PHE A 236 -16.25 -4.78 -28.99
N PRO A 237 -17.18 -5.70 -28.66
CA PRO A 237 -18.27 -5.42 -27.71
C PRO A 237 -17.80 -5.24 -26.26
N ASP A 238 -16.60 -5.73 -25.92
CA ASP A 238 -16.03 -5.62 -24.57
C ASP A 238 -14.90 -4.60 -24.48
N TRP A 239 -14.88 -3.59 -25.37
CA TRP A 239 -13.84 -2.56 -25.32
C TRP A 239 -13.78 -1.79 -23.98
N ARG A 240 -14.89 -1.79 -23.22
CA ARG A 240 -15.00 -1.17 -21.89
C ARG A 240 -15.06 -2.19 -20.74
N THR A 241 -14.63 -3.42 -20.98
CA THR A 241 -14.49 -4.48 -19.97
C THR A 241 -13.06 -5.02 -20.04
N LYS A 242 -12.41 -5.28 -18.90
CA LYS A 242 -11.11 -5.96 -18.88
C LYS A 242 -11.24 -7.28 -19.62
N ALA A 243 -10.31 -7.62 -20.50
CA ALA A 243 -10.42 -8.86 -21.26
C ALA A 243 -9.07 -9.56 -21.48
N ALA A 244 -9.05 -10.87 -21.25
CA ALA A 244 -8.02 -11.76 -21.80
C ALA A 244 -8.53 -12.33 -23.11
N ILE A 245 -7.71 -12.24 -24.15
CA ILE A 245 -8.07 -12.65 -25.51
C ILE A 245 -7.02 -13.63 -26.00
N HIS A 246 -7.45 -14.84 -26.34
CA HIS A 246 -6.63 -15.89 -26.95
C HIS A 246 -7.17 -16.17 -28.35
N SER A 247 -6.39 -15.81 -29.37
CA SER A 247 -6.75 -16.04 -30.77
C SER A 247 -5.68 -16.87 -31.48
N LYS A 248 -5.95 -17.21 -32.75
CA LYS A 248 -4.96 -17.88 -33.60
C LYS A 248 -3.74 -17.00 -33.89
N ALA A 249 -3.89 -15.68 -33.87
CA ALA A 249 -2.79 -14.75 -34.12
C ALA A 249 -1.91 -14.54 -32.89
N GLY A 250 -2.37 -14.89 -31.69
CA GLY A 250 -1.65 -14.68 -30.43
C GLY A 250 -2.60 -14.25 -29.32
N SER A 251 -2.04 -13.75 -28.22
CA SER A 251 -2.82 -13.32 -27.05
C SER A 251 -2.78 -11.81 -26.84
N ALA A 252 -3.84 -11.27 -26.25
CA ALA A 252 -3.87 -9.90 -25.78
C ALA A 252 -4.48 -9.81 -24.37
N LEU A 253 -4.01 -8.84 -23.58
CA LEU A 253 -4.68 -8.40 -22.37
C LEU A 253 -5.16 -6.96 -22.61
N HIS A 254 -6.46 -6.77 -22.55
CA HIS A 254 -7.15 -5.51 -22.74
C HIS A 254 -7.54 -4.90 -21.40
N ILE A 255 -7.18 -3.63 -21.20
CA ILE A 255 -7.41 -2.90 -19.95
C ILE A 255 -8.08 -1.56 -20.28
N PRO A 256 -9.39 -1.40 -20.03
CA PRO A 256 -10.03 -0.10 -20.12
C PRO A 256 -9.41 0.87 -19.10
N ARG A 257 -9.11 2.09 -19.53
CA ARG A 257 -8.51 3.12 -18.69
C ARG A 257 -9.56 4.16 -18.25
N GLU A 258 -9.11 5.06 -17.38
CA GLU A 258 -9.85 6.20 -16.85
C GLU A 258 -10.41 7.12 -17.96
N GLY A 259 -11.41 7.94 -17.63
CA GLY A 259 -12.00 8.92 -18.54
C GLY A 259 -12.93 8.36 -19.62
N GLY A 260 -13.12 7.04 -19.69
CA GLY A 260 -14.15 6.40 -20.52
C GLY A 260 -13.78 6.13 -21.98
N TYR A 261 -12.66 6.69 -22.47
CA TYR A 261 -12.24 6.58 -23.88
C TYR A 261 -10.89 5.89 -24.08
N LEU A 262 -9.95 6.08 -23.15
CA LEU A 262 -8.62 5.47 -23.23
C LEU A 262 -8.70 3.99 -22.88
N SER A 263 -7.91 3.17 -23.55
CA SER A 263 -7.68 1.76 -23.19
C SER A 263 -6.22 1.41 -23.41
N ARG A 264 -5.67 0.53 -22.56
CA ARG A 264 -4.36 -0.06 -22.69
C ARG A 264 -4.48 -1.45 -23.31
N MET A 265 -3.73 -1.69 -24.37
CA MET A 265 -3.58 -3.01 -24.97
C MET A 265 -2.20 -3.56 -24.65
N TYR A 266 -2.15 -4.75 -24.05
CA TYR A 266 -0.96 -5.60 -24.01
C TYR A 266 -1.08 -6.62 -25.12
N ILE A 267 -0.15 -6.61 -26.07
CA ILE A 267 -0.15 -7.44 -27.27
C ILE A 267 1.05 -8.36 -27.23
N ASP A 268 0.79 -9.66 -27.33
CA ASP A 268 1.84 -10.68 -27.36
C ASP A 268 2.70 -10.57 -28.62
N LEU A 269 4.01 -10.39 -28.44
CA LEU A 269 5.01 -10.37 -29.52
C LEU A 269 5.76 -11.70 -29.66
N GLY A 270 5.50 -12.66 -28.77
CA GLY A 270 6.08 -13.99 -28.75
C GLY A 270 7.40 -14.12 -27.99
N GLU A 271 8.05 -15.27 -28.19
CA GLU A 271 9.33 -15.59 -27.60
C GLU A 271 10.46 -14.72 -28.17
N VAL A 272 11.38 -14.29 -27.30
CA VAL A 272 12.55 -13.49 -27.63
C VAL A 272 13.78 -14.40 -27.62
N PRO A 273 14.50 -14.55 -28.75
CA PRO A 273 15.74 -15.31 -28.80
C PRO A 273 16.79 -14.77 -27.82
N GLU A 274 17.60 -15.65 -27.22
CA GLU A 274 18.64 -15.25 -26.25
C GLU A 274 19.67 -14.25 -26.84
N ASP A 275 19.88 -14.29 -28.16
CA ASP A 275 20.80 -13.44 -28.91
C ASP A 275 20.14 -12.22 -29.58
N ASP A 276 18.86 -11.95 -29.30
CA ASP A 276 18.10 -10.82 -29.87
C ASP A 276 18.72 -9.46 -29.49
N ASN A 277 19.49 -9.39 -28.41
CA ASN A 277 20.15 -8.16 -27.91
C ASN A 277 19.16 -6.99 -27.73
N HIS A 278 17.97 -7.27 -27.17
CA HIS A 278 16.89 -6.31 -26.95
C HIS A 278 16.36 -5.64 -28.22
N ASN A 279 16.55 -6.26 -29.38
CA ASN A 279 16.05 -5.73 -30.65
C ASN A 279 14.52 -5.76 -30.72
N VAL A 280 13.87 -6.70 -30.03
CA VAL A 280 12.41 -6.75 -29.85
C VAL A 280 11.84 -5.43 -29.30
N ARG A 281 12.60 -4.70 -28.46
CA ARG A 281 12.18 -3.39 -27.92
C ARG A 281 12.05 -2.30 -28.98
N LYS A 282 12.59 -2.51 -30.18
CA LYS A 282 12.48 -1.60 -31.32
C LYS A 282 11.24 -1.89 -32.17
N THR A 283 10.40 -2.85 -31.78
CA THR A 283 9.12 -3.10 -32.44
C THR A 283 8.30 -1.81 -32.48
N SER A 284 7.89 -1.39 -33.68
CA SER A 284 7.16 -0.14 -33.85
C SER A 284 5.71 -0.28 -33.38
N VAL A 285 5.11 0.83 -32.96
CA VAL A 285 3.71 0.84 -32.52
C VAL A 285 2.76 0.41 -33.64
N GLU A 286 3.06 0.70 -34.90
CA GLU A 286 2.27 0.26 -36.05
C GLU A 286 2.25 -1.27 -36.17
N THR A 287 3.36 -1.93 -35.82
CA THR A 287 3.46 -3.39 -35.79
C THR A 287 2.62 -3.96 -34.65
N VAL A 288 2.67 -3.34 -33.48
CA VAL A 288 1.82 -3.69 -32.32
C VAL A 288 0.33 -3.55 -32.67
N ILE A 289 -0.07 -2.44 -33.30
CA ILE A 289 -1.47 -2.18 -33.71
C ILE A 289 -1.93 -3.16 -34.80
N LYS A 290 -1.05 -3.47 -35.76
CA LYS A 290 -1.36 -4.47 -36.80
C LYS A 290 -1.62 -5.83 -36.14
N LYS A 291 -0.74 -6.24 -35.23
CA LYS A 291 -0.88 -7.50 -34.48
C LYS A 291 -2.14 -7.51 -33.61
N ALA A 292 -2.49 -6.39 -32.99
CA ALA A 292 -3.75 -6.23 -32.26
C ALA A 292 -4.96 -6.49 -33.19
N ASN A 293 -5.02 -5.88 -34.37
CA ASN A 293 -6.13 -6.14 -35.32
C ASN A 293 -6.20 -7.61 -35.77
N GLU A 294 -5.06 -8.29 -35.91
CA GLU A 294 -5.04 -9.74 -36.18
C GLU A 294 -5.60 -10.55 -34.99
N ILE A 295 -5.31 -10.14 -33.76
CA ILE A 295 -5.76 -10.84 -32.55
C ILE A 295 -7.26 -10.63 -32.29
N TYR A 296 -7.77 -9.41 -32.50
CA TYR A 296 -9.15 -9.03 -32.22
C TYR A 296 -10.13 -9.42 -33.35
N ALA A 297 -9.66 -10.04 -34.43
CA ALA A 297 -10.52 -10.45 -35.54
C ALA A 297 -11.69 -11.33 -35.06
N PRO A 298 -12.93 -11.09 -35.54
CA PRO A 298 -13.29 -10.29 -36.70
C PRO A 298 -13.53 -8.79 -36.41
N TYR A 299 -13.35 -8.35 -35.16
CA TYR A 299 -13.57 -6.97 -34.75
C TYR A 299 -12.44 -6.05 -35.24
N LYS A 300 -12.76 -4.77 -35.46
CA LYS A 300 -11.83 -3.76 -35.97
C LYS A 300 -11.35 -2.87 -34.84
N ILE A 301 -10.04 -2.64 -34.76
CA ILE A 301 -9.43 -1.67 -33.84
C ILE A 301 -8.82 -0.54 -34.67
N ASP A 302 -9.60 0.52 -34.91
CA ASP A 302 -9.18 1.71 -35.68
C ASP A 302 -8.63 2.79 -34.73
N VAL A 303 -7.32 2.73 -34.49
CA VAL A 303 -6.61 3.62 -33.57
C VAL A 303 -6.60 5.06 -34.10
N LYS A 304 -7.16 5.98 -33.31
CA LYS A 304 -7.21 7.43 -33.58
C LYS A 304 -6.05 8.17 -32.93
N GLU A 305 -5.61 7.69 -31.77
CA GLU A 305 -4.52 8.28 -31.01
C GLU A 305 -3.75 7.20 -30.26
N VAL A 306 -2.44 7.39 -30.16
CA VAL A 306 -1.55 6.64 -29.27
C VAL A 306 -1.00 7.64 -28.25
N ALA A 307 -1.51 7.61 -27.02
CA ALA A 307 -1.06 8.49 -25.95
C ALA A 307 0.32 8.07 -25.43
N TRP A 308 0.59 6.76 -25.41
CA TRP A 308 1.86 6.18 -24.97
C TRP A 308 2.05 4.77 -25.51
N HIS A 309 3.29 4.34 -25.72
CA HIS A 309 3.60 2.95 -26.03
C HIS A 309 4.98 2.53 -25.53
N SER A 310 5.17 1.23 -25.34
CA SER A 310 6.46 0.61 -24.99
C SER A 310 6.47 -0.87 -25.37
N VAL A 311 7.61 -1.53 -25.20
CA VAL A 311 7.76 -2.98 -25.29
C VAL A 311 8.39 -3.48 -24.00
N TYR A 312 7.68 -4.35 -23.29
CA TYR A 312 8.15 -4.96 -22.05
C TYR A 312 8.73 -6.33 -22.32
N GLU A 313 9.86 -6.61 -21.70
CA GLU A 313 10.45 -7.94 -21.59
C GLU A 313 10.21 -8.44 -20.15
N VAL A 314 9.61 -9.63 -20.02
CA VAL A 314 9.15 -10.18 -18.74
C VAL A 314 10.30 -10.80 -17.92
N GLY A 315 10.81 -10.13 -16.89
CA GLY A 315 11.85 -10.69 -16.01
C GLY A 315 11.45 -10.69 -14.53
N HIS A 316 11.46 -11.86 -13.90
CA HIS A 316 11.30 -12.00 -12.45
C HIS A 316 12.66 -11.90 -11.77
N ARG A 317 12.85 -10.89 -10.93
CA ARG A 317 14.09 -10.70 -10.18
C ARG A 317 13.80 -10.26 -8.76
N LEU A 318 14.62 -10.74 -7.84
CA LEU A 318 14.58 -10.36 -6.43
C LEU A 318 16.01 -10.07 -5.97
N VAL A 319 16.18 -9.00 -5.21
CA VAL A 319 17.44 -8.64 -4.58
C VAL A 319 17.73 -9.57 -3.39
N ASP A 320 19.00 -9.83 -3.14
CA ASP A 320 19.45 -10.67 -2.03
C ASP A 320 19.07 -10.12 -0.65
N ALA A 321 19.11 -8.80 -0.45
CA ALA A 321 18.59 -8.15 0.74
C ALA A 321 18.06 -6.74 0.43
N PHE A 322 17.15 -6.26 1.27
CA PHE A 322 16.45 -4.98 1.09
C PHE A 322 17.14 -3.82 1.82
N HIS A 323 18.35 -4.04 2.33
CA HIS A 323 19.17 -3.05 3.03
C HIS A 323 20.67 -3.30 2.81
N ASP A 324 21.52 -2.40 3.30
CA ASP A 324 22.99 -2.51 3.28
C ASP A 324 23.53 -3.58 4.23
N VAL A 325 23.12 -3.61 5.50
CA VAL A 325 23.59 -4.56 6.53
C VAL A 325 22.46 -5.03 7.45
N ASP A 326 22.61 -6.20 8.08
CA ASP A 326 21.50 -6.87 8.81
C ASP A 326 21.19 -6.22 10.17
N ASP A 327 22.22 -5.85 10.94
CA ASP A 327 22.06 -5.44 12.34
C ASP A 327 21.71 -3.96 12.52
N THR A 328 22.37 -3.07 11.77
CA THR A 328 22.18 -1.61 11.87
C THR A 328 22.05 -0.98 10.48
N PRO A 329 21.01 -1.34 9.70
CA PRO A 329 20.87 -0.89 8.33
C PRO A 329 20.76 0.64 8.25
N ARG A 330 21.53 1.26 7.36
CA ARG A 330 21.47 2.72 7.09
C ARG A 330 20.89 3.02 5.70
N VAL A 331 20.94 2.06 4.79
CA VAL A 331 20.41 2.20 3.44
C VAL A 331 19.37 1.12 3.19
N PHE A 332 18.17 1.51 2.77
CA PHE A 332 17.09 0.60 2.41
C PHE A 332 16.79 0.67 0.92
N LEU A 333 16.29 -0.42 0.35
CA LEU A 333 15.81 -0.51 -1.02
C LEU A 333 14.32 -0.82 -1.00
N THR A 334 13.57 -0.26 -1.95
CA THR A 334 12.10 -0.41 -2.03
C THR A 334 11.62 -0.58 -3.48
N GLY A 335 10.48 -1.26 -3.67
CA GLY A 335 9.85 -1.43 -4.97
C GLY A 335 10.77 -2.07 -6.01
N ASP A 336 10.76 -1.56 -7.24
CA ASP A 336 11.57 -2.07 -8.35
C ASP A 336 13.09 -2.07 -8.10
N ALA A 337 13.58 -1.31 -7.11
CA ALA A 337 14.98 -1.42 -6.68
C ALA A 337 15.27 -2.79 -6.06
N CYS A 338 14.27 -3.43 -5.46
CA CYS A 338 14.32 -4.73 -4.80
C CYS A 338 13.78 -5.88 -5.63
N HIS A 339 12.67 -5.69 -6.33
CA HIS A 339 11.98 -6.78 -7.00
C HIS A 339 11.37 -6.32 -8.32
N THR A 340 11.51 -7.10 -9.38
CA THR A 340 10.83 -6.86 -10.66
C THR A 340 10.07 -8.10 -11.05
N HIS A 341 8.90 -7.94 -11.65
CA HIS A 341 8.06 -9.03 -12.11
C HIS A 341 7.35 -8.65 -13.42
N SER A 342 6.49 -9.52 -13.95
CA SER A 342 5.76 -9.25 -15.18
C SER A 342 4.70 -8.16 -14.99
N ALA A 343 4.37 -7.44 -16.06
CA ALA A 343 3.27 -6.48 -16.04
C ALA A 343 1.88 -7.16 -16.05
N LYS A 344 1.80 -8.48 -16.27
CA LYS A 344 0.55 -9.20 -16.54
C LYS A 344 -0.40 -9.26 -15.33
N ALA A 345 0.15 -9.36 -14.12
CA ALA A 345 -0.65 -9.40 -12.89
C ALA A 345 -0.99 -7.99 -12.33
N GLY A 346 -0.42 -6.91 -12.90
CA GLY A 346 -0.67 -5.54 -12.44
C GLY A 346 -0.16 -5.22 -11.02
N GLN A 347 0.81 -5.97 -10.49
CA GLN A 347 1.17 -5.93 -9.06
C GLN A 347 2.26 -4.91 -8.67
N GLY A 348 3.04 -4.38 -9.62
CA GLY A 348 4.34 -3.77 -9.31
C GLY A 348 4.26 -2.50 -8.51
N MET A 349 3.37 -1.60 -8.94
CA MET A 349 3.09 -0.40 -8.17
C MET A 349 2.46 -0.73 -6.81
N ASN A 350 1.56 -1.72 -6.74
CA ASN A 350 0.84 -2.09 -5.52
C ASN A 350 1.80 -2.58 -4.42
N VAL A 351 2.74 -3.47 -4.76
CA VAL A 351 3.73 -3.97 -3.79
C VAL A 351 4.78 -2.91 -3.46
N SER A 352 5.18 -2.09 -4.43
CA SER A 352 6.05 -0.93 -4.20
C SER A 352 5.45 0.07 -3.21
N ILE A 353 4.13 0.31 -3.29
CA ILE A 353 3.40 1.15 -2.34
C ILE A 353 3.49 0.57 -0.92
N GLN A 354 3.26 -0.74 -0.77
CA GLN A 354 3.34 -1.39 0.55
C GLN A 354 4.76 -1.39 1.12
N ASP A 355 5.80 -1.49 0.27
CA ASP A 355 7.20 -1.37 0.73
C ASP A 355 7.49 0.01 1.32
N GLY A 356 7.12 1.07 0.59
CA GLY A 356 7.29 2.45 1.04
C GLY A 356 6.49 2.75 2.31
N PHE A 357 5.25 2.26 2.39
CA PHE A 357 4.40 2.43 3.58
C PHE A 357 5.00 1.74 4.81
N ASN A 358 5.54 0.53 4.66
CA ASN A 358 6.11 -0.26 5.75
C ASN A 358 7.39 0.35 6.33
N ILE A 359 8.33 0.82 5.50
CA ILE A 359 9.59 1.41 6.01
C ILE A 359 9.38 2.80 6.61
N ALA A 360 8.48 3.61 6.03
CA ALA A 360 8.39 5.02 6.35
C ALA A 360 7.92 5.31 7.78
N TRP A 361 6.92 4.57 8.28
CA TRP A 361 6.47 4.77 9.67
C TRP A 361 7.53 4.29 10.68
N LYS A 362 8.31 3.25 10.34
CA LYS A 362 9.40 2.74 11.18
C LYS A 362 10.52 3.77 11.29
N LEU A 363 10.95 4.33 10.16
CA LEU A 363 11.90 5.45 10.14
C LEU A 363 11.38 6.65 10.93
N GLY A 364 10.11 7.03 10.72
CA GLY A 364 9.48 8.12 11.47
C GLY A 364 9.48 7.88 12.98
N HIS A 365 9.17 6.66 13.43
CA HIS A 365 9.19 6.31 14.85
C HIS A 365 10.60 6.31 15.43
N VAL A 366 11.60 5.76 14.73
CA VAL A 366 12.98 5.73 15.20
C VAL A 366 13.56 7.15 15.29
N LEU A 367 13.42 7.94 14.23
CA LEU A 367 14.00 9.29 14.15
C LEU A 367 13.27 10.32 15.02
N ASP A 368 11.97 10.13 15.29
CA ASP A 368 11.24 10.94 16.28
C ASP A 368 11.43 10.43 17.72
N GLY A 369 12.30 9.43 17.93
CA GLY A 369 12.67 8.87 19.24
C GLY A 369 11.57 8.07 19.94
N ARG A 370 10.62 7.51 19.18
CA ARG A 370 9.48 6.72 19.69
C ARG A 370 9.79 5.23 19.79
N ALA A 371 10.68 4.74 18.93
CA ALA A 371 11.03 3.33 18.82
C ALA A 371 12.55 3.14 18.79
N PRO A 372 13.05 1.96 19.21
CA PRO A 372 14.47 1.63 19.13
C PRO A 372 14.90 1.35 17.67
N GLU A 373 16.19 1.52 17.35
CA GLU A 373 16.71 1.36 15.97
C GLU A 373 16.45 -0.04 15.40
N GLU A 374 16.40 -1.07 16.26
CA GLU A 374 16.13 -2.47 15.92
C GLU A 374 14.76 -2.66 15.22
N LEU A 375 13.84 -1.72 15.36
CA LEU A 375 12.59 -1.71 14.61
C LEU A 375 12.83 -1.75 13.09
N LEU A 376 13.89 -1.09 12.62
CA LEU A 376 14.21 -1.02 11.19
C LEU A 376 14.61 -2.37 10.60
N CYS A 377 15.20 -3.27 11.41
CA CYS A 377 15.61 -4.61 10.98
C CYS A 377 14.42 -5.49 10.60
N THR A 378 13.21 -5.15 11.07
CA THR A 378 11.98 -5.87 10.69
C THR A 378 11.59 -5.66 9.22
N TYR A 379 12.07 -4.59 8.56
CA TYR A 379 11.69 -4.25 7.19
C TYR A 379 11.98 -5.39 6.19
N HIS A 380 13.22 -5.89 6.19
CA HIS A 380 13.62 -6.95 5.26
C HIS A 380 12.88 -8.26 5.52
N GLY A 381 12.82 -8.68 6.80
CA GLY A 381 12.14 -9.91 7.20
C GLY A 381 10.64 -9.93 6.88
N GLU A 382 10.03 -8.76 6.73
CA GLU A 382 8.63 -8.62 6.34
C GLU A 382 8.44 -8.52 4.82
N ARG A 383 9.22 -7.66 4.16
CA ARG A 383 8.95 -7.27 2.77
C ARG A 383 9.58 -8.19 1.74
N GLN A 384 10.74 -8.78 2.02
CA GLN A 384 11.37 -9.72 1.08
C GLN A 384 10.52 -10.97 0.86
N PRO A 385 9.98 -11.65 1.92
CA PRO A 385 9.13 -12.81 1.70
C PRO A 385 7.83 -12.47 0.97
N ALA A 386 7.25 -11.30 1.23
CA ALA A 386 6.06 -10.82 0.52
C ALA A 386 6.35 -10.63 -0.99
N ALA A 387 7.49 -10.04 -1.35
CA ALA A 387 7.93 -9.89 -2.73
C ALA A 387 8.22 -11.25 -3.40
N GLN A 388 8.78 -12.22 -2.67
CA GLN A 388 9.02 -13.57 -3.19
C GLN A 388 7.70 -14.31 -3.48
N ASN A 389 6.71 -14.18 -2.59
CA ASN A 389 5.37 -14.75 -2.81
C ASN A 389 4.71 -14.16 -4.05
N LEU A 390 4.85 -12.84 -4.28
CA LEU A 390 4.41 -12.18 -5.50
C LEU A 390 5.08 -12.76 -6.76
N ILE A 391 6.41 -12.93 -6.74
CA ILE A 391 7.12 -13.50 -7.88
C ILE A 391 6.63 -14.91 -8.19
N ASN A 392 6.35 -15.72 -7.15
CA ASN A 392 5.85 -17.08 -7.34
C ASN A 392 4.45 -17.08 -7.98
N PHE A 393 3.54 -16.23 -7.50
CA PHE A 393 2.22 -16.04 -8.09
C PHE A 393 2.28 -15.53 -9.53
N ASP A 394 3.04 -14.46 -9.79
CA ASP A 394 3.12 -13.88 -11.13
C ASP A 394 3.78 -14.84 -12.12
N ARG A 395 4.70 -15.71 -11.68
CA ARG A 395 5.24 -16.78 -12.51
C ARG A 395 4.14 -17.72 -12.99
N GLU A 396 3.33 -18.24 -12.07
CA GLU A 396 2.21 -19.14 -12.39
C GLU A 396 1.19 -18.48 -13.31
N TRP A 397 0.75 -17.26 -12.98
CA TRP A 397 -0.18 -16.48 -13.81
C TRP A 397 0.39 -16.21 -15.22
N SER A 398 1.64 -15.78 -15.30
CA SER A 398 2.28 -15.42 -16.58
C SER A 398 2.45 -16.61 -17.51
N THR A 399 2.70 -17.80 -16.95
CA THR A 399 2.76 -19.08 -17.66
C THR A 399 1.38 -19.48 -18.16
N LEU A 400 0.35 -19.49 -17.31
CA LEU A 400 -1.02 -19.80 -17.71
C LEU A 400 -1.52 -18.91 -18.85
N MET A 401 -1.24 -17.60 -18.78
CA MET A 401 -1.63 -16.65 -19.83
C MET A 401 -0.88 -16.83 -21.16
N ALA A 402 0.34 -17.39 -21.13
CA ALA A 402 1.17 -17.60 -22.32
C ALA A 402 0.88 -18.95 -23.01
N THR A 403 0.38 -19.95 -22.26
CA THR A 403 0.07 -21.28 -22.80
C THR A 403 -1.17 -21.24 -23.69
N PRO A 404 -1.12 -21.78 -24.93
CA PRO A 404 -2.30 -21.93 -25.78
C PRO A 404 -3.37 -22.79 -25.10
N VAL A 405 -4.65 -22.44 -25.27
CA VAL A 405 -5.78 -23.15 -24.62
C VAL A 405 -5.80 -24.65 -24.94
N GLU A 406 -5.36 -25.06 -26.14
CA GLU A 406 -5.29 -26.48 -26.53
C GLU A 406 -4.23 -27.28 -25.79
N GLU A 407 -3.25 -26.61 -25.20
CA GLU A 407 -2.17 -27.21 -24.42
C GLU A 407 -2.48 -27.24 -22.92
N LEU A 408 -3.56 -26.58 -22.49
CA LEU A 408 -4.03 -26.62 -21.11
C LEU A 408 -4.73 -27.96 -20.83
N GLU A 409 -4.48 -28.53 -19.65
CA GLU A 409 -5.19 -29.74 -19.19
C GLU A 409 -6.69 -29.48 -18.99
N ASP A 410 -7.05 -28.25 -18.61
CA ASP A 410 -8.41 -27.74 -18.48
C ASP A 410 -8.55 -26.45 -19.31
N PRO A 411 -9.44 -26.40 -20.33
CA PRO A 411 -9.69 -25.19 -21.11
C PRO A 411 -10.16 -23.98 -20.28
N GLU A 412 -10.70 -24.22 -19.09
CA GLU A 412 -11.15 -23.20 -18.13
C GLU A 412 -10.09 -22.86 -17.08
N ALA A 413 -8.86 -23.41 -17.17
CA ALA A 413 -7.84 -23.25 -16.13
C ALA A 413 -7.50 -21.78 -15.83
N VAL A 414 -7.46 -20.93 -16.86
CA VAL A 414 -7.17 -19.49 -16.69
C VAL A 414 -8.30 -18.78 -15.94
N GLU A 415 -9.55 -19.12 -16.23
CA GLU A 415 -10.73 -18.58 -15.54
C GLU A 415 -10.78 -19.04 -14.08
N LYS A 416 -10.59 -20.34 -13.84
CA LYS A 416 -10.58 -20.91 -12.49
C LYS A 416 -9.48 -20.31 -11.63
N TYR A 417 -8.27 -20.22 -12.18
CA TYR A 417 -7.15 -19.59 -11.48
C TYR A 417 -7.42 -18.12 -11.15
N TYR A 418 -8.10 -17.39 -12.05
CA TYR A 418 -8.45 -15.99 -11.82
C TYR A 418 -9.30 -15.81 -10.57
N VAL A 419 -10.34 -16.65 -10.42
CA VAL A 419 -11.26 -16.62 -9.27
C VAL A 419 -10.59 -17.21 -8.01
N ASP A 420 -9.87 -18.33 -8.14
CA ASP A 420 -9.25 -19.01 -7.00
C ASP A 420 -8.11 -18.16 -6.37
N ALA A 421 -7.45 -17.31 -7.16
CA ALA A 421 -6.34 -16.48 -6.69
C ALA A 421 -6.73 -15.01 -6.39
N GLU A 422 -8.03 -14.71 -6.33
CA GLU A 422 -8.57 -13.36 -6.15
C GLU A 422 -8.01 -12.66 -4.88
N GLU A 423 -7.93 -13.37 -3.74
CA GLU A 423 -7.35 -12.81 -2.50
C GLU A 423 -5.86 -12.44 -2.65
N PHE A 424 -5.10 -13.24 -3.42
CA PHE A 424 -3.71 -12.93 -3.70
C PHE A 424 -3.62 -11.69 -4.60
N ALA A 425 -4.36 -11.70 -5.71
CA ALA A 425 -4.35 -10.65 -6.70
C ALA A 425 -4.75 -9.30 -6.09
N ALA A 426 -5.76 -9.28 -5.21
CA ALA A 426 -6.20 -8.09 -4.48
C ALA A 426 -5.18 -7.58 -3.45
N GLY A 427 -4.06 -8.29 -3.23
CA GLY A 427 -2.99 -7.93 -2.30
C GLY A 427 -3.28 -8.28 -0.84
N MET A 428 -4.24 -9.19 -0.58
CA MET A 428 -4.78 -9.43 0.76
C MET A 428 -4.08 -10.56 1.52
N LEU A 429 -3.28 -11.39 0.83
CA LEU A 429 -2.64 -12.58 1.41
C LEU A 429 -1.29 -12.33 2.11
N THR A 430 -0.82 -11.09 2.19
CA THR A 430 0.42 -10.80 2.94
C THR A 430 0.24 -11.16 4.42
N GLU A 431 1.09 -12.05 4.91
CA GLU A 431 1.15 -12.48 6.31
C GLU A 431 2.60 -12.46 6.78
N TYR A 432 2.89 -11.62 7.77
CA TYR A 432 4.23 -11.53 8.36
C TYR A 432 4.42 -12.60 9.43
N ALA A 433 5.61 -13.20 9.44
CA ALA A 433 6.03 -14.12 10.49
C ALA A 433 6.26 -13.38 11.82
N PRO A 434 6.19 -14.07 12.97
CA PRO A 434 6.48 -13.47 14.26
C PRO A 434 7.85 -12.77 14.31
N ASN A 435 7.86 -11.54 14.81
CA ASN A 435 9.04 -10.68 14.93
C ASN A 435 8.81 -9.63 16.04
N LEU A 436 9.63 -8.57 16.08
CA LEU A 436 9.55 -7.50 17.10
C LEU A 436 8.16 -6.81 17.22
N ILE A 437 7.41 -6.73 16.12
CA ILE A 437 6.13 -6.03 16.00
C ILE A 437 4.98 -6.96 15.55
N VAL A 438 5.24 -8.25 15.44
CA VAL A 438 4.27 -9.30 15.11
C VAL A 438 4.37 -10.40 16.16
N ALA A 439 3.37 -10.50 17.03
CA ALA A 439 3.36 -11.45 18.12
C ALA A 439 3.16 -12.90 17.64
N GLU A 440 3.42 -13.87 18.52
CA GLU A 440 2.97 -15.24 18.30
C GLU A 440 1.44 -15.34 18.38
N ASN A 441 0.85 -16.29 17.64
CA ASN A 441 -0.60 -16.48 17.50
C ASN A 441 -1.27 -17.21 18.68
N LYS A 442 -0.77 -17.04 19.91
CA LYS A 442 -1.19 -17.78 21.12
C LYS A 442 -2.67 -17.61 21.51
N HIS A 443 -3.28 -16.51 21.10
CA HIS A 443 -4.65 -16.12 21.45
C HIS A 443 -5.51 -15.84 20.20
N GLN A 444 -5.14 -16.41 19.05
CA GLN A 444 -5.80 -16.15 17.78
C GLN A 444 -7.28 -16.56 17.76
N ASP A 445 -7.65 -17.54 18.59
CA ASP A 445 -9.02 -18.02 18.78
C ASP A 445 -9.98 -16.95 19.31
N LEU A 446 -9.46 -15.89 19.94
CA LEU A 446 -10.26 -14.76 20.40
C LEU A 446 -10.72 -13.83 19.27
N ALA A 447 -10.07 -13.88 18.11
CA ALA A 447 -10.39 -13.02 16.98
C ALA A 447 -9.93 -13.66 15.65
N THR A 448 -10.59 -14.74 15.23
CA THR A 448 -10.12 -15.56 14.08
C THR A 448 -10.15 -14.81 12.74
N GLY A 449 -11.01 -13.80 12.61
CA GLY A 449 -11.09 -12.90 11.46
C GLY A 449 -10.05 -11.78 11.45
N PHE A 450 -9.18 -11.70 12.46
CA PHE A 450 -8.01 -10.83 12.50
C PHE A 450 -6.72 -11.64 12.73
N PRO A 451 -6.24 -12.38 11.71
CA PRO A 451 -5.00 -13.14 11.82
C PRO A 451 -3.81 -12.22 12.12
N VAL A 452 -3.04 -12.55 13.17
CA VAL A 452 -1.79 -11.85 13.48
C VAL A 452 -0.83 -11.94 12.30
N GLY A 453 -0.21 -10.81 11.93
CA GLY A 453 0.67 -10.71 10.77
C GLY A 453 -0.04 -10.37 9.45
N LYS A 454 -1.38 -10.45 9.37
CA LYS A 454 -2.16 -10.00 8.21
C LYS A 454 -2.71 -8.59 8.38
N ARG A 455 -3.14 -7.96 7.29
CA ARG A 455 -3.81 -6.66 7.34
C ARG A 455 -5.12 -6.74 8.13
N PHE A 456 -5.48 -5.66 8.83
CA PHE A 456 -6.74 -5.55 9.55
C PHE A 456 -7.92 -5.52 8.57
N LYS A 457 -8.68 -6.62 8.46
CA LYS A 457 -9.85 -6.72 7.57
C LYS A 457 -11.02 -5.93 8.12
N SER A 458 -11.17 -4.70 7.67
CA SER A 458 -12.22 -3.77 8.07
C SER A 458 -13.61 -4.41 8.04
N HIS A 459 -14.48 -4.04 8.96
CA HIS A 459 -15.90 -4.38 8.95
C HIS A 459 -16.70 -3.21 9.51
N VAL A 460 -17.97 -3.15 9.17
CA VAL A 460 -18.84 -2.09 9.64
C VAL A 460 -19.14 -2.22 11.14
N ALA A 461 -19.18 -1.07 11.81
CA ALA A 461 -19.65 -0.92 13.18
C ALA A 461 -20.38 0.41 13.29
N THR A 462 -21.24 0.57 14.29
CA THR A 462 -21.97 1.82 14.54
C THR A 462 -21.23 2.64 15.57
N ARG A 463 -20.89 3.88 15.22
CA ARG A 463 -20.28 4.84 16.13
C ARG A 463 -21.30 5.33 17.14
N ARG A 464 -20.98 5.26 18.43
CA ARG A 464 -21.94 5.57 19.48
C ARG A 464 -22.38 7.03 19.46
N ALA A 465 -21.48 7.96 19.17
CA ALA A 465 -21.76 9.39 19.30
C ALA A 465 -22.85 9.92 18.35
N ASP A 466 -22.94 9.35 17.13
CA ASP A 466 -23.78 9.88 16.06
C ASP A 466 -24.54 8.81 15.26
N ALA A 467 -24.51 7.56 15.72
CA ALA A 467 -25.15 6.41 15.09
C ALA A 467 -24.73 6.15 13.63
N ARG A 468 -23.58 6.69 13.19
CA ARG A 468 -23.05 6.41 11.86
C ARG A 468 -22.49 5.00 11.80
N THR A 469 -22.99 4.19 10.88
CA THR A 469 -22.42 2.89 10.54
C THR A 469 -21.30 3.10 9.53
N LEU A 470 -20.08 2.76 9.93
CA LEU A 470 -18.85 3.00 9.16
C LEU A 470 -17.94 1.77 9.27
N HIS A 471 -17.08 1.60 8.28
CA HIS A 471 -16.00 0.62 8.31
C HIS A 471 -14.94 1.01 9.36
N LEU A 472 -14.69 0.16 10.36
CA LEU A 472 -13.73 0.46 11.43
C LEU A 472 -12.29 0.69 10.94
N GLY A 473 -11.90 0.01 9.86
CA GLY A 473 -10.58 0.18 9.25
C GLY A 473 -10.40 1.54 8.58
N HIS A 474 -11.49 2.24 8.24
CA HIS A 474 -11.44 3.56 7.57
C HIS A 474 -11.08 4.69 8.54
N GLU A 475 -11.17 4.43 9.84
CA GLU A 475 -10.74 5.34 10.90
C GLU A 475 -9.22 5.22 11.20
N HIS A 476 -8.51 4.35 10.47
CA HIS A 476 -7.06 4.19 10.53
C HIS A 476 -6.39 5.13 9.51
N PHE A 477 -6.05 6.34 9.94
CA PHE A 477 -5.31 7.30 9.14
C PHE A 477 -3.79 7.00 9.15
N ALA A 478 -3.09 7.38 8.08
CA ALA A 478 -1.64 7.23 7.93
C ALA A 478 -0.84 8.27 8.77
N ASP A 479 -1.15 8.35 10.07
CA ASP A 479 -0.64 9.33 11.04
C ASP A 479 0.45 8.78 11.96
N GLY A 480 0.93 7.57 11.69
CA GLY A 480 1.97 6.91 12.48
C GLY A 480 1.49 6.31 13.79
N ARG A 481 0.19 6.35 14.13
CA ARG A 481 -0.29 5.79 15.41
C ARG A 481 -0.55 4.29 15.34
N TYR A 482 -0.32 3.61 16.46
CA TYR A 482 -0.86 2.27 16.67
C TYR A 482 -2.37 2.37 16.93
N ARG A 483 -3.12 1.36 16.50
CA ARG A 483 -4.54 1.20 16.83
C ARG A 483 -4.70 0.06 17.82
N ILE A 484 -5.57 0.26 18.81
CA ILE A 484 -5.96 -0.79 19.75
C ILE A 484 -7.48 -0.91 19.69
N TYR A 485 -7.98 -1.96 19.05
CA TYR A 485 -9.41 -2.26 18.98
C TYR A 485 -9.77 -3.20 20.12
N VAL A 486 -10.55 -2.70 21.08
CA VAL A 486 -11.01 -3.42 22.26
C VAL A 486 -12.43 -3.88 22.01
N PHE A 487 -12.59 -5.17 21.70
CA PHE A 487 -13.89 -5.81 21.60
C PHE A 487 -14.36 -6.16 23.00
N ALA A 488 -15.42 -5.50 23.45
CA ALA A 488 -15.93 -5.61 24.80
C ALA A 488 -16.54 -6.97 25.11
N ASP A 489 -16.51 -7.31 26.40
CA ASP A 489 -17.27 -8.42 26.97
C ASP A 489 -18.80 -8.12 26.97
N PRO A 490 -19.66 -9.09 27.33
CA PRO A 490 -21.12 -8.91 27.27
C PRO A 490 -21.71 -8.00 28.34
N THR A 491 -20.91 -7.54 29.32
CA THR A 491 -21.38 -6.65 30.38
C THR A 491 -21.82 -5.32 29.81
N ALA A 492 -22.93 -4.78 30.32
CA ALA A 492 -23.44 -3.48 29.88
C ALA A 492 -22.43 -2.37 30.19
N PRO A 493 -22.20 -1.41 29.27
CA PRO A 493 -21.23 -0.34 29.48
C PRO A 493 -21.59 0.49 30.71
N THR A 494 -20.68 0.50 31.68
CA THR A 494 -20.75 1.32 32.89
C THR A 494 -19.32 1.65 33.30
N PRO A 495 -18.98 2.92 33.58
CA PRO A 495 -17.59 3.35 33.59
C PRO A 495 -16.82 2.92 34.84
N GLU A 496 -17.53 2.47 35.88
CA GLU A 496 -16.98 2.12 37.20
C GLU A 496 -17.31 0.68 37.62
N ASP A 497 -17.99 -0.10 36.78
CA ASP A 497 -18.34 -1.48 37.11
C ASP A 497 -17.14 -2.40 36.92
N GLN A 498 -16.41 -2.60 38.02
CA GLN A 498 -15.26 -3.48 38.10
C GLN A 498 -15.59 -4.96 37.85
N SER A 499 -16.87 -5.34 37.69
CA SER A 499 -17.24 -6.67 37.21
C SER A 499 -16.97 -6.85 35.72
N SER A 500 -16.95 -5.78 34.91
CA SER A 500 -16.60 -5.79 33.49
C SER A 500 -15.08 -5.97 33.26
N PRO A 501 -14.66 -7.01 32.51
CA PRO A 501 -13.31 -7.14 31.97
C PRO A 501 -12.78 -5.89 31.27
N VAL A 502 -13.60 -5.19 30.47
CA VAL A 502 -13.17 -3.96 29.77
C VAL A 502 -12.79 -2.85 30.74
N VAL A 503 -13.54 -2.66 31.81
CA VAL A 503 -13.23 -1.65 32.84
C VAL A 503 -11.90 -1.96 33.50
N ARG A 504 -11.70 -3.21 33.98
CA ARG A 504 -10.43 -3.65 34.58
C ARG A 504 -9.25 -3.51 33.63
N TRP A 505 -9.44 -3.92 32.36
CA TRP A 505 -8.43 -3.77 31.31
C TRP A 505 -8.07 -2.30 31.10
N SER A 506 -9.07 -1.42 31.04
CA SER A 506 -8.87 0.02 30.79
C SER A 506 -8.12 0.72 31.91
N ASP A 507 -8.36 0.33 33.16
CA ASP A 507 -7.67 0.90 34.31
C ASP A 507 -6.20 0.46 34.35
N ALA A 508 -5.95 -0.82 34.08
CA ALA A 508 -4.59 -1.37 34.05
C ALA A 508 -3.74 -0.83 32.90
N VAL A 509 -4.31 -0.71 31.69
CA VAL A 509 -3.57 -0.29 30.49
C VAL A 509 -3.32 1.21 30.44
N ARG A 510 -4.05 2.03 31.21
CA ARG A 510 -3.87 3.48 31.23
C ARG A 510 -2.43 3.90 31.54
N GLU A 511 -1.79 3.23 32.51
CA GLU A 511 -0.40 3.51 32.87
C GLU A 511 0.56 3.14 31.73
N THR A 512 0.31 2.02 31.04
CA THR A 512 1.06 1.61 29.84
C THR A 512 0.96 2.64 28.72
N ILE A 513 -0.24 3.16 28.46
CA ILE A 513 -0.43 4.19 27.40
C ILE A 513 0.28 5.49 27.78
N ALA A 514 0.17 5.92 29.04
CA ALA A 514 0.85 7.11 29.53
C ALA A 514 2.38 6.96 29.47
N LYS A 515 2.92 5.77 29.74
CA LYS A 515 4.36 5.46 29.71
C LYS A 515 5.02 5.74 28.35
N TYR A 516 4.30 5.63 27.24
CA TYR A 516 4.86 5.86 25.90
C TYR A 516 4.33 7.14 25.23
N THR A 517 3.36 7.82 25.83
CA THR A 517 2.75 9.03 25.26
C THR A 517 3.42 10.28 25.84
N PRO A 518 3.96 11.20 25.02
CA PRO A 518 4.57 12.44 25.53
C PRO A 518 3.59 13.24 26.41
N ALA A 519 4.07 13.76 27.55
CA ALA A 519 3.22 14.41 28.54
C ALA A 519 2.53 15.70 28.06
N ASP A 520 3.07 16.34 27.02
CA ASP A 520 2.57 17.57 26.39
C ASP A 520 1.78 17.31 25.10
N ALA A 521 1.65 16.05 24.68
CA ALA A 521 0.89 15.66 23.50
C ALA A 521 -0.57 15.31 23.84
N ASP A 522 -1.39 15.16 22.81
CA ASP A 522 -2.75 14.63 22.95
C ASP A 522 -2.71 13.21 23.55
N GLU A 523 -3.74 12.84 24.34
CA GLU A 523 -3.77 11.55 25.05
C GLU A 523 -3.78 10.33 24.11
N ASN A 524 -4.09 10.54 22.83
CA ASN A 524 -4.09 9.54 21.77
C ASN A 524 -3.04 9.84 20.69
N ALA A 525 -1.97 10.59 21.01
CA ALA A 525 -0.94 10.99 20.05
C ALA A 525 -0.11 9.82 19.52
N LEU A 526 0.00 8.72 20.28
CA LEU A 526 0.68 7.48 19.85
C LEU A 526 -0.27 6.31 19.64
N PHE A 527 -1.33 6.23 20.45
CA PHE A 527 -2.30 5.13 20.41
C PHE A 527 -3.70 5.65 20.16
N ASP A 528 -4.34 5.12 19.12
CA ASP A 528 -5.75 5.35 18.83
C ASP A 528 -6.57 4.14 19.33
N ILE A 529 -7.16 4.30 20.51
CA ILE A 529 -7.80 3.21 21.25
C ILE A 529 -9.31 3.31 21.10
N LYS A 530 -9.92 2.27 20.53
CA LYS A 530 -11.37 2.20 20.28
C LYS A 530 -11.99 1.04 21.04
N VAL A 531 -13.15 1.24 21.64
CA VAL A 531 -13.97 0.16 22.20
C VAL A 531 -15.14 -0.15 21.27
N ILE A 532 -15.40 -1.43 21.06
CA ILE A 532 -16.55 -1.93 20.30
C ILE A 532 -17.41 -2.72 21.27
N TYR A 533 -18.59 -2.21 21.60
CA TYR A 533 -19.57 -2.86 22.47
C TYR A 533 -20.52 -3.80 21.70
N GLN A 534 -21.01 -4.83 22.37
CA GLN A 534 -22.01 -5.74 21.80
C GLN A 534 -23.43 -5.17 21.89
N GLN A 535 -23.64 -4.25 22.83
CA GLN A 535 -24.93 -3.68 23.15
C GLN A 535 -25.32 -2.61 22.13
N HIS A 536 -26.63 -2.47 21.90
CA HIS A 536 -27.15 -1.47 20.99
C HIS A 536 -26.86 -0.05 21.49
N HIS A 537 -26.46 0.87 20.59
CA HIS A 537 -26.13 2.26 20.93
C HIS A 537 -27.20 3.04 21.72
N HIS A 538 -28.46 2.59 21.75
CA HIS A 538 -29.52 3.21 22.56
C HIS A 538 -29.54 2.79 24.03
N THR A 539 -28.74 1.81 24.45
CA THR A 539 -28.83 1.22 25.80
C THR A 539 -27.78 1.72 26.78
N TYR A 540 -26.86 2.58 26.32
CA TYR A 540 -25.78 3.17 27.11
C TYR A 540 -25.40 4.52 26.52
N GLU A 541 -24.76 5.39 27.28
CA GLU A 541 -24.27 6.69 26.84
C GLU A 541 -22.77 6.67 26.52
N HIS A 542 -22.29 7.60 25.71
CA HIS A 542 -20.85 7.73 25.43
C HIS A 542 -20.02 7.85 26.71
N GLY A 543 -20.53 8.57 27.71
CA GLY A 543 -19.89 8.74 29.01
C GLY A 543 -19.74 7.45 29.84
N ASP A 544 -20.49 6.40 29.49
CA ASP A 544 -20.43 5.12 30.18
C ASP A 544 -19.21 4.28 29.77
N ALA A 545 -18.55 4.64 28.68
CA ALA A 545 -17.26 4.08 28.30
C ALA A 545 -16.14 4.61 29.21
N PRO A 546 -15.18 3.75 29.61
CA PRO A 546 -13.98 4.18 30.33
C PRO A 546 -13.24 5.33 29.65
N ARG A 547 -12.57 6.15 30.47
CA ARG A 547 -11.95 7.41 30.02
C ARG A 547 -10.89 7.22 28.93
N ILE A 548 -10.20 6.08 28.90
CA ILE A 548 -9.19 5.75 27.88
C ILE A 548 -9.75 5.77 26.45
N PHE A 549 -11.05 5.49 26.28
CA PHE A 549 -11.75 5.50 24.99
C PHE A 549 -12.32 6.86 24.62
N ARG A 550 -12.07 7.90 25.45
CA ARG A 550 -12.60 9.25 25.27
C ARG A 550 -11.48 10.28 25.42
N PRO A 551 -10.38 10.16 24.66
CA PRO A 551 -9.18 10.97 24.85
C PRO A 551 -9.48 12.47 24.71
N LEU A 552 -8.70 13.31 25.39
CA LEU A 552 -8.71 14.75 25.19
C LEU A 552 -7.68 15.13 24.12
N ASN A 553 -8.10 16.02 23.23
CA ASN A 553 -7.34 16.45 22.08
C ASN A 553 -7.25 17.97 21.98
N GLY A 554 -6.14 18.42 21.41
CA GLY A 554 -5.85 19.81 21.11
C GLY A 554 -5.56 20.68 22.31
N LYS A 555 -5.23 21.95 22.02
CA LYS A 555 -4.90 22.98 23.02
C LYS A 555 -6.04 23.29 23.99
N TYR A 556 -7.28 22.95 23.63
CA TYR A 556 -8.45 23.13 24.49
C TYR A 556 -8.80 21.89 25.30
N GLN A 557 -8.08 20.78 25.09
CA GLN A 557 -8.29 19.52 25.80
C GLN A 557 -9.75 19.08 25.72
N ILE A 558 -10.29 18.99 24.49
CA ILE A 558 -11.68 18.61 24.24
C ILE A 558 -11.79 17.12 23.96
N THR A 559 -12.90 16.51 24.37
CA THR A 559 -13.15 15.08 24.18
C THR A 559 -13.27 14.71 22.71
N ASN A 560 -12.55 13.67 22.31
CA ASN A 560 -12.79 12.92 21.09
C ASN A 560 -13.99 11.99 21.28
N TRP A 561 -14.98 12.12 20.41
CA TRP A 561 -16.25 11.38 20.48
C TRP A 561 -16.29 10.14 19.57
N GLU A 562 -15.23 9.87 18.81
CA GLU A 562 -15.26 8.87 17.73
C GLU A 562 -14.59 7.54 18.11
N ASN A 563 -14.27 7.32 19.38
CA ASN A 563 -13.57 6.10 19.86
C ASN A 563 -14.48 5.10 20.59
N VAL A 564 -15.78 5.37 20.70
CA VAL A 564 -16.77 4.45 21.27
C VAL A 564 -17.71 3.96 20.18
N TRP A 565 -17.78 2.63 20.02
CA TRP A 565 -18.50 1.95 18.96
C TRP A 565 -19.34 0.81 19.53
N ASN A 566 -20.24 0.29 18.70
CA ASN A 566 -20.95 -0.95 18.93
C ASN A 566 -21.18 -1.72 17.63
N THR A 567 -21.63 -2.96 17.76
CA THR A 567 -22.14 -3.78 16.66
C THR A 567 -23.17 -3.01 15.83
N ALA A 568 -23.08 -3.15 14.51
CA ALA A 568 -24.05 -2.58 13.59
C ALA A 568 -25.27 -3.52 13.48
N GLN A 569 -26.46 -2.93 13.29
CA GLN A 569 -27.66 -3.71 13.07
C GLN A 569 -27.50 -4.59 11.82
N ASP A 570 -27.86 -5.87 11.93
CA ASP A 570 -27.76 -6.90 10.88
C ASP A 570 -26.33 -7.16 10.36
N ASN A 571 -25.31 -6.54 10.96
CA ASN A 571 -23.89 -6.67 10.60
C ASN A 571 -23.05 -6.76 11.89
N ASP A 572 -23.17 -7.90 12.56
CA ASP A 572 -22.45 -8.13 13.81
C ASP A 572 -20.98 -8.45 13.53
N ILE A 573 -20.11 -7.48 13.80
CA ILE A 573 -18.66 -7.63 13.65
C ILE A 573 -18.08 -8.79 14.48
N TYR A 574 -18.68 -9.14 15.62
CA TYR A 574 -18.19 -10.27 16.41
C TYR A 574 -18.38 -11.58 15.67
N GLU A 575 -19.50 -11.75 14.98
CA GLU A 575 -19.75 -12.93 14.15
C GLU A 575 -18.89 -12.87 12.88
N ALA A 576 -18.92 -11.73 12.17
CA ALA A 576 -18.23 -11.57 10.89
C ALA A 576 -16.71 -11.67 10.99
N ARG A 577 -16.12 -11.43 12.18
CA ARG A 577 -14.68 -11.53 12.43
C ARG A 577 -14.32 -12.61 13.46
N GLY A 578 -15.27 -13.47 13.83
CA GLY A 578 -15.03 -14.55 14.79
C GLY A 578 -14.39 -14.07 16.09
N ILE A 579 -14.90 -12.96 16.62
CA ILE A 579 -14.46 -12.38 17.89
C ILE A 579 -15.14 -13.14 19.02
N SER A 580 -14.35 -13.51 20.04
CA SER A 580 -14.88 -14.07 21.27
C SER A 580 -15.92 -13.12 21.88
N ARG A 581 -17.06 -13.68 22.27
CA ARG A 581 -18.11 -12.91 22.97
C ARG A 581 -17.67 -12.48 24.36
N ASP A 582 -16.68 -13.14 24.94
CA ASP A 582 -16.04 -12.72 26.20
C ASP A 582 -15.07 -11.54 25.99
N GLY A 583 -14.85 -11.13 24.74
CA GLY A 583 -14.05 -9.99 24.34
C GLY A 583 -12.63 -10.34 23.90
N ALA A 584 -11.98 -9.37 23.27
CA ALA A 584 -10.63 -9.49 22.72
C ALA A 584 -10.00 -8.10 22.54
N VAL A 585 -8.68 -8.05 22.47
CA VAL A 585 -7.91 -6.85 22.15
C VAL A 585 -7.09 -7.12 20.91
N VAL A 586 -7.27 -6.31 19.87
CA VAL A 586 -6.55 -6.41 18.60
C VAL A 586 -5.66 -5.18 18.45
N ILE A 587 -4.34 -5.38 18.51
CA ILE A 587 -3.34 -4.33 18.27
C ILE A 587 -3.01 -4.32 16.78
N VAL A 588 -3.10 -3.14 16.16
CA VAL A 588 -2.84 -2.92 14.75
C VAL A 588 -1.76 -1.86 14.60
N ARG A 589 -0.74 -2.17 13.81
CA ARG A 589 0.43 -1.34 13.50
C ARG A 589 0.06 -0.13 12.65
N PRO A 590 0.91 0.92 12.61
CA PRO A 590 0.66 2.11 11.77
C PRO A 590 0.48 1.84 10.27
N ASP A 591 0.96 0.69 9.77
CA ASP A 591 0.79 0.24 8.38
C ASP A 591 -0.45 -0.66 8.18
N GLN A 592 -1.39 -0.65 9.12
CA GLN A 592 -2.67 -1.38 9.10
C GLN A 592 -2.55 -2.92 9.26
N TYR A 593 -1.39 -3.45 9.63
CA TYR A 593 -1.22 -4.89 9.92
C TYR A 593 -1.50 -5.22 11.38
N VAL A 594 -2.16 -6.35 11.63
CA VAL A 594 -2.43 -6.87 12.98
C VAL A 594 -1.11 -7.30 13.60
N GLY A 595 -0.70 -6.60 14.66
CA GLY A 595 0.51 -6.90 15.41
C GLY A 595 0.28 -7.94 16.51
N ALA A 596 -0.89 -7.94 17.16
CA ALA A 596 -1.22 -8.90 18.20
C ALA A 596 -2.73 -9.07 18.40
N VAL A 597 -3.14 -10.25 18.86
CA VAL A 597 -4.45 -10.53 19.44
C VAL A 597 -4.23 -10.95 20.89
N LEU A 598 -4.86 -10.27 21.84
CA LEU A 598 -4.65 -10.43 23.28
C LEU A 598 -6.00 -10.57 24.01
N PRO A 599 -6.05 -11.27 25.15
CA PRO A 599 -7.26 -11.36 25.97
C PRO A 599 -7.47 -10.12 26.85
N LEU A 600 -8.72 -9.81 27.18
CA LEU A 600 -9.08 -8.70 28.09
C LEU A 600 -8.60 -8.91 29.53
N ASP A 601 -8.51 -10.16 29.98
CA ASP A 601 -8.15 -10.51 31.35
C ASP A 601 -6.64 -10.53 31.62
N LYS A 602 -5.82 -10.25 30.60
CA LYS A 602 -4.35 -10.09 30.71
C LYS A 602 -3.87 -8.74 30.17
N PRO A 603 -4.26 -7.61 30.80
CA PRO A 603 -3.86 -6.28 30.35
C PRO A 603 -2.34 -6.06 30.31
N GLU A 604 -1.56 -6.80 31.11
CA GLU A 604 -0.10 -6.75 31.14
C GLU A 604 0.54 -7.08 29.77
N LEU A 605 -0.11 -7.91 28.95
CA LEU A 605 0.40 -8.29 27.64
C LEU A 605 0.46 -7.12 26.66
N VAL A 606 -0.30 -6.04 26.91
CA VAL A 606 -0.22 -4.81 26.13
C VAL A 606 1.14 -4.14 26.34
N ASP A 607 1.61 -4.03 27.59
CA ASP A 607 2.95 -3.47 27.86
C ASP A 607 4.04 -4.42 27.36
N GLU A 608 3.89 -5.74 27.53
CA GLU A 608 4.87 -6.70 27.00
C GLU A 608 5.04 -6.61 25.48
N TYR A 609 3.96 -6.37 24.73
CA TYR A 609 4.03 -6.14 23.29
C TYR A 609 4.82 -4.87 22.95
N PHE A 610 4.53 -3.75 23.63
CA PHE A 610 5.15 -2.45 23.32
C PHE A 610 6.55 -2.27 23.90
N ALA A 611 6.88 -2.93 25.00
CA ALA A 611 8.17 -2.79 25.68
C ALA A 611 9.39 -3.12 24.81
N ASN A 612 9.18 -3.92 23.75
CA ASN A 612 10.23 -4.30 22.82
C ASN A 612 10.31 -3.42 21.56
N ASN A 613 9.30 -2.60 21.27
CA ASN A 613 9.24 -1.80 20.03
C ASN A 613 8.93 -0.31 20.24
N LEU A 614 8.75 0.14 21.49
CA LEU A 614 8.61 1.55 21.86
C LEU A 614 9.54 1.94 23.01
N ILE A 615 9.94 3.20 23.03
CA ILE A 615 10.78 3.80 24.08
C ILE A 615 9.87 4.54 25.07
N ALA A 616 9.97 4.19 26.35
CA ALA A 616 9.24 4.88 27.42
C ALA A 616 9.69 6.34 27.56
N ARG A 617 8.77 7.25 27.86
CA ARG A 617 9.00 8.71 27.92
C ARG A 617 8.69 9.31 29.29
#